data_AF-A0A925A5L8-F1
#
_entry.id   AF-A0A925A5L8-F1
#
_cell.length_a   1.000
_cell.length_b   1.000
_cell.length_c   1.000
_cell.angle_alpha   90.00
_cell.angle_beta   90.00
_cell.angle_gamma   90.00
#
_symmetry.space_group_name_H-M   'P 1'
#
loop_
_entity.id
_entity.type
_entity.pdbx_description
1 polymer ?
#
loop_
_entity_poly.entity_id
_entity_poly.type
_entity_poly.pdbx_seq_one_letter_code
_entity_poly.pdbx_strand_id
1 'polypeptide(L)'
;LSMVGAKYGWILNYDIATADYIHRVFAAIYVILTVIAIGYEVMRAVKRDDRRLPWFIIGRSGYQIFTFITTLIFIITGAIVWLCMDTNEAAAAFALFVHEKLTYFVIGSVIWHIYVKSHALVVKKRETTPIKKFVIQSLK
;
A
#
# COMPACT_ATOMS: atom_id res chain seq x y z
N LEU A 1 -15.85 -3.75 -4.90
CA LEU A 1 -16.44 -4.97 -4.27
C LEU A 1 -17.85 -4.73 -3.75
N SER A 2 -18.22 -3.53 -3.29
CA SER A 2 -19.57 -3.24 -2.78
C SER A 2 -20.66 -3.38 -3.86
N MET A 3 -20.45 -2.90 -5.09
CA MET A 3 -21.47 -3.03 -6.16
C MET A 3 -21.55 -4.45 -6.74
N VAL A 4 -20.42 -5.13 -6.90
CA VAL A 4 -20.37 -6.51 -7.40
C VAL A 4 -20.83 -7.50 -6.32
N GLY A 5 -20.41 -7.30 -5.07
CA GLY A 5 -20.84 -8.07 -3.90
C GLY A 5 -22.31 -7.86 -3.55
N ALA A 6 -22.88 -6.67 -3.73
CA ALA A 6 -24.32 -6.46 -3.60
C ALA A 6 -25.12 -7.16 -4.71
N LYS A 7 -24.61 -7.20 -5.94
CA LYS A 7 -25.28 -7.84 -7.09
C LYS A 7 -25.20 -9.37 -7.07
N TYR A 8 -24.11 -9.95 -6.56
CA TYR A 8 -23.87 -11.41 -6.51
C TYR A 8 -23.86 -11.98 -5.08
N GLY A 9 -24.19 -11.19 -4.06
CA GLY A 9 -24.14 -11.57 -2.65
C GLY A 9 -25.07 -12.74 -2.30
N TRP A 10 -26.13 -12.93 -3.08
CA TRP A 10 -27.04 -14.07 -2.97
C TRP A 10 -26.37 -15.43 -3.27
N ILE A 11 -25.32 -15.45 -4.10
CA ILE A 11 -24.58 -16.68 -4.45
C ILE A 11 -23.67 -17.13 -3.31
N LEU A 12 -23.12 -16.17 -2.55
CA LEU A 12 -22.14 -16.42 -1.50
C LEU A 12 -22.72 -16.32 -0.08
N ASN A 13 -24.04 -16.14 0.05
CA ASN A 13 -24.71 -15.85 1.32
C ASN A 13 -24.00 -14.72 2.09
N TYR A 14 -23.64 -13.67 1.35
CA TYR A 14 -22.71 -12.64 1.80
C TYR A 14 -23.43 -11.65 2.73
N ASP A 15 -23.05 -11.65 4.00
CA ASP A 15 -23.52 -10.67 4.97
C ASP A 15 -22.86 -9.31 4.73
N ILE A 16 -23.55 -8.48 3.93
CA ILE A 16 -23.11 -7.13 3.55
C ILE A 16 -22.97 -6.23 4.78
N ALA A 17 -23.82 -6.40 5.80
CA ALA A 17 -23.79 -5.58 7.00
C ALA A 17 -22.54 -5.88 7.83
N THR A 18 -22.23 -7.15 8.03
CA THR A 18 -21.00 -7.57 8.72
C THR A 18 -19.75 -7.15 7.93
N ALA A 19 -19.76 -7.27 6.59
CA ALA A 19 -18.64 -6.84 5.76
C ALA A 19 -18.38 -5.33 5.84
N ASP A 20 -19.44 -4.51 5.80
CA ASP A 20 -19.35 -3.05 5.95
C ASP A 20 -18.84 -2.67 7.35
N TYR A 21 -19.37 -3.31 8.40
CA TYR A 21 -18.91 -3.10 9.76
C TYR A 21 -17.41 -3.42 9.93
N ILE A 22 -16.98 -4.59 9.48
CA ILE A 22 -15.57 -5.01 9.53
C ILE A 22 -14.70 -4.03 8.75
N HIS A 23 -15.10 -3.66 7.52
CA HIS A 23 -14.35 -2.70 6.71
C HIS A 23 -14.14 -1.39 7.44
N ARG A 24 -15.19 -0.82 8.06
CA ARG A 24 -15.12 0.43 8.83
C ARG A 24 -14.22 0.34 10.05
N VAL A 25 -14.29 -0.76 10.80
CA VAL A 25 -13.43 -0.99 11.98
C VAL A 25 -11.95 -1.06 11.57
N PHE A 26 -11.64 -1.87 10.55
CA PHE A 26 -10.26 -1.97 10.05
C PHE A 26 -9.78 -0.67 9.41
N ALA A 27 -10.66 0.08 8.73
CA ALA A 27 -10.34 1.39 8.20
C ALA A 27 -9.96 2.38 9.31
N ALA A 28 -10.70 2.41 10.42
CA ALA A 28 -10.40 3.27 11.56
C ALA A 28 -9.02 2.95 12.17
N ILE A 29 -8.72 1.66 12.39
CA ILE A 29 -7.41 1.20 12.86
C ILE A 29 -6.31 1.63 11.89
N TYR A 30 -6.54 1.44 10.59
CA TYR A 30 -5.60 1.79 9.54
C TYR A 30 -5.32 3.31 9.48
N VAL A 31 -6.33 4.16 9.65
CA VAL A 31 -6.15 5.62 9.73
C VAL A 31 -5.28 5.98 10.94
N ILE A 32 -5.53 5.39 12.11
CA ILE A 32 -4.73 5.65 13.32
C ILE A 32 -3.27 5.28 13.09
N LEU A 33 -3.00 4.07 12.56
CA LEU A 33 -1.64 3.63 12.25
C LEU A 33 -0.96 4.53 11.22
N THR A 34 -1.71 5.01 10.23
CA THR A 34 -1.20 5.94 9.22
C THR A 34 -0.80 7.27 9.84
N VAL A 35 -1.63 7.84 10.73
CA VAL A 35 -1.30 9.09 11.44
C VAL A 35 -0.04 8.92 12.29
N ILE A 36 0.09 7.81 13.02
CA ILE A 36 1.30 7.50 13.79
C ILE A 36 2.53 7.41 12.88
N ALA A 37 2.40 6.73 11.72
CA ALA A 37 3.49 6.61 10.76
C ALA A 37 3.91 7.96 10.16
N ILE A 38 2.95 8.84 9.86
CA ILE A 38 3.22 10.22 9.41
C ILE A 38 3.95 10.99 10.51
N GLY A 39 3.48 10.92 11.76
CA GLY A 39 4.11 11.59 12.90
C GLY A 39 5.55 11.15 13.10
N TYR A 40 5.84 9.85 13.00
CA TYR A 40 7.19 9.32 13.08
C TYR A 40 8.11 9.88 11.99
N GLU A 41 7.62 9.97 10.75
CA GLU A 41 8.38 10.49 9.61
C GLU A 41 8.63 12.01 9.71
N VAL A 42 7.66 12.77 10.22
CA VAL A 42 7.85 14.20 10.54
C VAL A 42 8.93 14.36 11.62
N MET A 43 8.87 13.60 12.72
CA MET A 43 9.89 13.65 13.78
C MET A 43 11.29 13.30 13.26
N ARG A 44 11.36 12.32 12.35
CA ARG A 44 12.61 11.90 11.72
C ARG A 44 13.19 12.98 10.81
N ALA A 45 12.34 13.65 10.02
CA ALA A 45 12.73 14.78 9.19
C ALA A 45 13.27 15.95 10.02
N VAL A 46 12.63 16.25 11.15
CA VAL A 46 13.10 17.28 12.12
C VAL A 46 14.47 16.90 12.70
N LYS A 47 14.70 15.61 13.00
CA LYS A 47 15.97 15.11 13.54
C LYS A 47 17.06 14.91 12.47
N ARG A 48 16.79 15.18 11.19
CA ARG A 48 17.71 14.98 10.05
C ARG A 48 18.31 13.56 10.00
N ASP A 49 17.51 12.55 10.32
CA ASP A 49 17.98 11.15 10.28
C ASP A 49 17.80 10.55 8.88
N ASP A 50 18.92 10.39 8.16
CA ASP A 50 18.97 9.87 6.79
C ASP A 50 18.89 8.33 6.68
N ARG A 51 18.72 7.58 7.77
CA ARG A 51 18.69 6.11 7.75
C ARG A 51 17.50 5.56 6.96
N ARG A 52 17.75 4.83 5.87
CA ARG A 52 16.70 4.23 5.03
C ARG A 52 15.93 3.15 5.81
N LEU A 53 14.68 3.43 6.18
CA LEU A 53 13.78 2.43 6.78
C LEU A 53 13.03 1.69 5.66
N PRO A 54 13.22 0.35 5.53
CA PRO A 54 12.66 -0.41 4.41
C PRO A 54 11.14 -0.66 4.47
N TRP A 55 10.44 -0.18 5.52
CA TRP A 55 9.05 -0.53 5.80
C TRP A 55 8.13 0.67 6.12
N PHE A 56 8.60 1.91 6.03
CA PHE A 56 7.74 3.07 6.24
C PHE A 56 6.99 3.47 4.96
N ILE A 57 5.74 3.90 5.12
CA ILE A 57 4.84 4.36 4.05
C ILE A 57 5.41 5.61 3.35
N ILE A 58 6.28 6.37 4.01
CA ILE A 58 6.95 7.55 3.47
C ILE A 58 8.44 7.22 3.26
N GLY A 59 8.95 7.47 2.05
CA GLY A 59 10.38 7.35 1.78
C GLY A 59 10.75 7.76 0.35
N ARG A 60 12.06 7.87 0.08
CA ARG A 60 12.63 8.37 -1.20
C ARG A 60 12.46 7.43 -2.41
N SER A 61 11.84 6.26 -2.24
CA SER A 61 11.60 5.31 -3.33
C SER A 61 10.19 5.44 -3.87
N GLY A 62 10.03 5.38 -5.21
CA GLY A 62 8.78 5.75 -5.89
C GLY A 62 7.52 5.04 -5.40
N TYR A 63 7.63 3.78 -4.94
CA TYR A 63 6.47 3.04 -4.44
C TYR A 63 5.96 3.55 -3.08
N GLN A 64 6.84 4.08 -2.22
CA GLN A 64 6.43 4.65 -0.92
C GLN A 64 5.58 5.92 -1.13
N ILE A 65 6.04 6.83 -1.98
CA ILE A 65 5.29 8.04 -2.34
C ILE A 65 3.92 7.67 -2.94
N PHE A 66 3.91 6.67 -3.83
CA PHE A 66 2.67 6.14 -4.38
C PHE A 66 1.70 5.68 -3.27
N THR A 67 2.16 4.81 -2.36
CA THR A 67 1.33 4.30 -1.26
C THR A 67 0.84 5.40 -0.34
N PHE A 68 1.67 6.43 -0.07
CA PHE A 68 1.30 7.55 0.77
C PHE A 68 0.16 8.37 0.15
N ILE A 69 0.30 8.75 -1.13
CA ILE A 69 -0.72 9.53 -1.84
C ILE A 69 -2.03 8.75 -1.92
N THR A 70 -1.99 7.47 -2.30
CA THR A 70 -3.21 6.66 -2.40
C THR A 70 -3.88 6.47 -1.05
N THR A 71 -3.10 6.33 0.02
CA THR A 71 -3.62 6.24 1.39
C THR A 71 -4.38 7.50 1.78
N LEU A 72 -3.82 8.68 1.52
CA LEU A 72 -4.50 9.96 1.78
C LEU A 72 -5.82 10.07 1.02
N ILE A 73 -5.82 9.70 -0.27
CA ILE A 73 -7.04 9.73 -1.09
C ILE A 73 -8.09 8.75 -0.53
N PHE A 74 -7.70 7.55 -0.09
CA PHE A 74 -8.64 6.61 0.55
C PHE A 74 -9.23 7.14 1.86
N ILE A 75 -8.42 7.81 2.69
CA ILE A 75 -8.90 8.40 3.93
C ILE A 75 -9.92 9.50 3.63
N ILE A 76 -9.60 10.41 2.70
CA ILE A 76 -10.49 11.53 2.35
C ILE A 76 -11.79 11.00 1.75
N THR A 77 -11.71 10.13 0.75
CA THR A 77 -12.90 9.57 0.09
C THR A 77 -13.72 8.70 1.05
N GLY A 78 -13.08 7.90 1.89
CA GLY A 78 -13.76 7.10 2.93
C GLY A 78 -14.48 7.96 3.96
N ALA A 79 -13.86 9.07 4.39
CA ALA A 79 -14.49 10.03 5.30
C ALA A 79 -15.70 10.73 4.66
N ILE A 80 -15.60 11.14 3.38
CA ILE A 80 -16.73 11.73 2.65
C ILE A 80 -17.88 10.72 2.55
N VAL A 81 -17.60 9.46 2.17
CA VAL A 81 -18.64 8.43 2.12
C VAL A 81 -19.28 8.25 3.49
N TRP A 82 -18.50 8.16 4.56
CA TRP A 82 -19.04 7.96 5.91
C TRP A 82 -19.94 9.12 6.35
N LEU A 83 -19.50 10.36 6.16
CA LEU A 83 -20.17 11.55 6.71
C LEU A 83 -21.29 12.08 5.81
N CYS A 84 -21.20 11.87 4.50
CA CYS A 84 -22.12 12.48 3.53
C CYS A 84 -23.17 11.52 2.97
N MET A 85 -23.15 10.23 3.33
CA MET A 85 -24.07 9.23 2.76
C MET A 85 -25.55 9.62 2.90
N ASP A 86 -25.93 10.22 4.02
CA ASP A 86 -27.33 10.57 4.32
C ASP A 86 -27.65 12.06 4.09
N THR A 87 -26.66 12.89 3.75
CA THR A 87 -26.81 14.37 3.68
C THR A 87 -26.49 14.95 2.33
N ASN A 88 -25.54 14.38 1.59
CA ASN A 88 -25.12 14.88 0.28
C ASN A 88 -24.80 13.70 -0.64
N GLU A 89 -25.84 13.18 -1.28
CA GLU A 89 -25.79 12.01 -2.15
C GLU A 89 -24.83 12.20 -3.33
N ALA A 90 -24.72 13.42 -3.88
CA ALA A 90 -23.81 13.71 -4.99
C ALA A 90 -22.33 13.58 -4.57
N ALA A 91 -21.98 14.14 -3.41
CA ALA A 91 -20.63 14.01 -2.85
C ALA A 91 -20.32 12.55 -2.48
N ALA A 92 -21.28 11.86 -1.87
CA ALA A 92 -21.14 10.45 -1.52
C ALA A 92 -20.97 9.55 -2.75
N ALA A 93 -21.76 9.77 -3.82
CA ALA A 93 -21.66 9.01 -5.07
C ALA A 93 -20.31 9.22 -5.77
N PHE A 94 -19.83 10.47 -5.84
CA PHE A 94 -18.51 10.76 -6.39
C PHE A 94 -17.40 10.11 -5.56
N ALA A 95 -17.46 10.23 -4.23
CA ALA A 95 -16.49 9.63 -3.35
C ALA A 95 -16.49 8.10 -3.46
N LEU A 96 -17.66 7.45 -3.53
CA LEU A 96 -17.79 6.01 -3.79
C LEU A 96 -17.16 5.60 -5.11
N PHE A 97 -17.41 6.35 -6.19
CA PHE A 97 -16.81 6.08 -7.50
C PHE A 97 -15.28 6.13 -7.43
N VAL A 98 -14.72 7.21 -6.88
CA VAL A 98 -13.26 7.37 -6.76
C VAL A 98 -12.67 6.30 -5.84
N HIS A 99 -13.28 6.06 -4.68
CA HIS A 99 -12.83 5.08 -3.71
C HIS A 99 -12.80 3.66 -4.32
N GLU A 100 -13.81 3.30 -5.11
CA GLU A 100 -13.84 2.00 -5.77
C GLU A 100 -12.81 1.90 -6.90
N LYS A 101 -12.72 2.88 -7.81
CA LYS A 101 -11.77 2.82 -8.93
C LYS A 101 -10.32 2.84 -8.45
N LEU A 102 -10.03 3.64 -7.43
CA LEU A 102 -8.72 3.65 -6.80
C LEU A 102 -8.40 2.30 -6.14
N THR A 103 -9.39 1.62 -5.54
CA THR A 103 -9.21 0.28 -4.97
C THR A 103 -8.69 -0.71 -6.02
N TYR A 104 -9.31 -0.77 -7.20
CA TYR A 104 -8.83 -1.66 -8.26
C TYR A 104 -7.41 -1.32 -8.72
N PHE A 105 -7.12 -0.03 -8.88
CA PHE A 105 -5.80 0.42 -9.26
C PHE A 105 -4.73 0.05 -8.23
N VAL A 106 -5.02 0.26 -6.94
CA VAL A 106 -4.09 -0.03 -5.84
C VAL A 106 -3.88 -1.52 -5.66
N ILE A 107 -4.94 -2.34 -5.76
CA ILE A 107 -4.80 -3.81 -5.70
C ILE A 107 -3.86 -4.30 -6.82
N GLY A 108 -4.07 -3.84 -8.06
CA GLY A 108 -3.19 -4.20 -9.18
C GLY A 108 -1.74 -3.76 -8.96
N SER A 109 -1.55 -2.54 -8.45
CA SER A 109 -0.22 -2.00 -8.10
C SER A 109 0.47 -2.79 -6.98
N VAL A 110 -0.27 -3.23 -5.96
CA VAL A 110 0.24 -4.08 -4.86
C VAL A 110 0.64 -5.46 -5.37
N ILE A 111 -0.20 -6.10 -6.19
CA ILE A 111 0.14 -7.40 -6.81
C ILE A 111 1.42 -7.27 -7.65
N TRP A 112 1.50 -6.23 -8.49
CA TRP A 112 2.70 -5.96 -9.29
C TRP A 112 3.93 -5.72 -8.40
N HIS A 113 3.81 -4.92 -7.34
CA HIS A 113 4.91 -4.65 -6.41
C HIS A 113 5.42 -5.93 -5.73
N ILE A 114 4.51 -6.77 -5.23
CA ILE A 114 4.84 -8.06 -4.62
C ILE A 114 5.49 -8.97 -5.66
N TYR A 115 4.94 -9.05 -6.88
CA TYR A 115 5.49 -9.85 -7.97
C TYR A 115 6.94 -9.50 -8.27
N VAL A 116 7.23 -8.20 -8.48
CA VAL A 116 8.59 -7.72 -8.75
C VAL A 116 9.52 -8.02 -7.58
N LYS A 117 9.09 -7.81 -6.33
CA LYS A 117 9.92 -8.10 -5.15
C LYS A 117 10.22 -9.60 -4.99
N SER A 118 9.23 -10.46 -5.20
CA SER A 118 9.39 -11.91 -5.09
C SER A 118 10.29 -12.48 -6.20
N HIS A 119 10.21 -11.95 -7.43
CA HIS A 119 11.04 -12.44 -8.55
C HIS A 119 12.41 -11.75 -8.63
N ALA A 120 12.58 -10.55 -8.10
CA ALA A 120 13.88 -9.89 -7.99
C ALA A 120 14.86 -10.64 -7.07
N LEU A 121 14.34 -11.39 -6.08
CA LEU A 121 15.17 -12.20 -5.18
C LEU A 121 15.69 -13.50 -5.84
N VAL A 122 15.07 -13.97 -6.92
CA VAL A 122 15.49 -15.21 -7.63
C VAL A 122 16.63 -14.94 -8.62
N VAL A 123 16.76 -13.71 -9.12
CA VAL A 123 17.71 -13.37 -10.21
C VAL A 123 19.15 -13.14 -9.73
N LYS A 124 19.43 -13.11 -8.41
CA LYS A 124 20.81 -12.99 -7.90
C LYS A 124 21.46 -14.36 -7.66
N LYS A 125 21.50 -15.21 -8.70
CA LYS A 125 22.30 -16.46 -8.67
C LYS A 125 23.78 -16.09 -8.80
N ARG A 126 24.47 -16.02 -7.65
CA ARG A 126 25.94 -16.01 -7.45
C ARG A 126 26.76 -16.06 -8.75
N GLU A 127 27.30 -14.92 -9.18
CA GLU A 127 28.52 -14.95 -10.00
C GLU A 127 29.66 -15.40 -9.09
N THR A 128 29.94 -16.70 -9.09
CA THR A 128 31.19 -17.24 -8.58
C THR A 128 32.32 -16.66 -9.42
N THR A 129 33.04 -15.69 -8.86
CA THR A 129 34.30 -15.19 -9.39
C THR A 129 35.24 -16.38 -9.65
N PRO A 130 35.78 -16.56 -10.87
CA PRO A 130 36.77 -17.59 -11.10
C PRO A 130 38.08 -17.14 -10.44
N ILE A 131 38.50 -17.85 -9.39
CA ILE A 131 39.86 -17.77 -8.85
C ILE A 131 40.79 -18.33 -9.93
N LYS A 132 41.32 -17.46 -10.81
CA LYS A 132 42.49 -17.74 -11.63
C LYS A 132 43.34 -16.48 -11.78
N LYS A 133 44.35 -16.36 -10.91
CA LYS A 133 45.74 -15.98 -11.21
C LYS A 133 46.44 -15.50 -9.92
N PHE A 134 46.90 -16.47 -9.14
CA PHE A 134 48.03 -16.26 -8.21
C PHE A 134 48.94 -17.48 -8.32
N VAL A 135 49.46 -17.70 -9.52
CA VAL A 135 50.58 -18.60 -9.77
C VAL A 135 51.54 -17.80 -10.63
N ILE A 136 52.82 -17.80 -10.24
CA ILE A 136 54.00 -17.16 -10.84
C ILE A 136 54.30 -15.74 -10.32
N GLN A 137 54.79 -15.64 -9.07
CA GLN A 137 55.81 -14.65 -8.71
C GLN A 137 56.56 -15.03 -7.42
N SER A 138 57.30 -16.15 -7.41
CA SER A 138 58.37 -16.36 -6.41
C SER A 138 59.46 -17.36 -6.86
N LEU A 139 59.78 -17.34 -8.16
CA LEU A 139 61.07 -17.81 -8.65
C LEU A 139 61.77 -16.62 -9.32
N LYS A 140 62.50 -15.86 -8.51
CA LYS A 140 63.74 -15.13 -8.82
C LYS A 140 64.25 -14.49 -7.54
#